data_AF-A0A225MB01-F1
#
_entry.id   AF-A0A225MB01-F1
#
_cell.length_a   1.000
_cell.length_b   1.000
_cell.length_c   1.000
_cell.angle_alpha   90.00
_cell.angle_beta   90.00
_cell.angle_gamma   90.00
#
_symmetry.space_group_name_H-M   'P 1'
#
loop_
_entity.id
_entity.type
_entity.pdbx_description
1 polymer ?
#
loop_
_entity_poly.entity_id
_entity_poly.type
_entity_poly.pdbx_seq_one_letter_code
_entity_poly.pdbx_strand_id
1 'polypeptide(L)'
;MTQASGSPAAEPASTLYFPVESCAGIAGSDAAAYDRRWFVTDAEGRWLSRGRQPGLEQVEVTLRYGYLVLRAPGMLRMDIPLDVIEDDDSVRRQAYVGSQQIDAVDEGDLAAAWMSNFLGVPARLYKVHPEAPAVAWEEA
;
A
#
# COMPACT_ATOMS: atom_id res chain seq x y z
N MET A 1 35.18 -41.43 12.49
CA MET A 1 33.72 -41.38 12.77
C MET A 1 33.21 -40.05 12.24
N THR A 2 32.16 -40.12 11.43
CA THR A 2 31.66 -39.11 10.47
C THR A 2 31.27 -37.78 11.13
N GLN A 3 31.73 -36.66 10.56
CA GLN A 3 31.18 -35.33 10.84
C GLN A 3 29.80 -35.20 10.17
N ALA A 4 28.76 -34.95 10.96
CA ALA A 4 27.46 -34.53 10.47
C ALA A 4 27.55 -33.07 10.01
N SER A 5 27.60 -32.85 8.70
CA SER A 5 27.20 -31.57 8.10
C SER A 5 25.70 -31.40 8.34
N GLY A 6 25.33 -30.57 9.30
CA GLY A 6 23.99 -30.00 9.36
C GLY A 6 23.86 -28.97 8.25
N SER A 7 23.17 -29.31 7.17
CA SER A 7 22.65 -28.31 6.24
C SER A 7 21.78 -27.31 7.02
N PRO A 8 21.86 -25.99 6.77
CA PRO A 8 20.91 -25.06 7.36
C PRO A 8 19.51 -25.45 6.89
N ALA A 9 18.64 -25.78 7.84
CA ALA A 9 17.22 -25.92 7.57
C ALA A 9 16.73 -24.58 6.99
N ALA A 10 16.14 -24.61 5.80
CA ALA A 10 15.53 -23.44 5.21
C ALA A 10 14.50 -22.88 6.20
N GLU A 11 14.76 -21.69 6.73
CA GLU A 11 13.81 -20.96 7.56
C GLU A 11 12.51 -20.80 6.75
N PRO A 12 11.33 -21.00 7.35
CA PRO A 12 10.08 -20.86 6.62
C PRO A 12 10.01 -19.44 6.05
N ALA A 13 9.81 -19.32 4.74
CA ALA A 13 9.63 -18.04 4.08
C ALA A 13 8.49 -17.29 4.80
N SER A 14 8.84 -16.18 5.44
CA SER A 14 7.85 -15.36 6.14
C SER A 14 6.87 -14.79 5.12
N THR A 15 5.57 -14.99 5.34
CA THR A 15 4.53 -14.37 4.51
C THR A 15 4.65 -12.85 4.60
N LEU A 16 4.75 -12.21 3.44
CA LEU A 16 4.74 -10.76 3.31
C LEU A 16 3.34 -10.28 2.94
N TYR A 17 2.92 -9.21 3.59
CA TYR A 17 1.69 -8.47 3.31
C TYR A 17 2.04 -7.09 2.77
N PHE A 18 1.19 -6.53 1.93
CA PHE A 18 1.39 -5.26 1.24
C PHE A 18 0.25 -4.31 1.61
N PRO A 19 0.30 -3.65 2.78
CA PRO A 19 -0.79 -2.79 3.20
C PRO A 19 -1.10 -1.68 2.20
N VAL A 20 -0.04 -1.06 1.66
CA VAL A 20 -0.12 -0.23 0.47
C VAL A 20 0.32 -1.07 -0.71
N GLU A 21 -0.59 -1.24 -1.66
CA GLU A 21 -0.32 -1.91 -2.91
C GLU A 21 0.89 -1.23 -3.61
N SER A 22 1.75 -2.04 -4.24
CA SER A 22 2.95 -1.67 -4.97
C SER A 22 4.09 -1.12 -4.12
N CYS A 23 3.89 -0.87 -2.83
CA CYS A 23 4.95 -0.47 -1.91
C CYS A 23 5.67 -1.67 -1.27
N ALA A 24 6.62 -1.43 -0.37
CA ALA A 24 7.36 -2.48 0.33
C ALA A 24 6.43 -3.34 1.21
N GLY A 25 6.65 -4.66 1.17
CA GLY A 25 5.90 -5.62 1.98
C GLY A 25 6.42 -5.69 3.41
N ILE A 26 5.52 -6.01 4.34
CA ILE A 26 5.83 -6.21 5.76
C ILE A 26 5.49 -7.64 6.19
N ALA A 27 6.34 -8.21 7.03
CA ALA A 27 6.11 -9.52 7.64
C ALA A 27 5.27 -9.39 8.91
N GLY A 28 4.51 -10.45 9.22
CA GLY A 28 3.81 -10.61 10.49
C GLY A 28 2.29 -10.68 10.34
N SER A 29 1.66 -11.52 11.15
CA SER A 29 0.23 -11.81 11.04
C SER A 29 -0.69 -10.62 11.30
N ASP A 30 -0.21 -9.62 12.05
CA ASP A 30 -0.96 -8.37 12.29
C ASP A 30 -1.19 -7.56 11.00
N ALA A 31 -0.25 -7.65 10.05
CA ALA A 31 -0.38 -6.98 8.76
C ALA A 31 -1.40 -7.64 7.83
N ALA A 32 -1.78 -8.89 8.09
CA ALA A 32 -2.72 -9.63 7.26
C ALA A 32 -4.09 -8.94 7.14
N ALA A 33 -4.55 -8.31 8.23
CA ALA A 33 -5.82 -7.60 8.26
C ALA A 33 -5.82 -6.31 7.41
N TYR A 34 -4.64 -5.87 6.98
CA TYR A 34 -4.44 -4.61 6.27
C TYR A 34 -3.92 -4.81 4.85
N ASP A 35 -3.75 -6.06 4.41
CA ASP A 35 -3.22 -6.39 3.08
C ASP A 35 -4.06 -5.73 1.97
N ARG A 36 -3.38 -4.97 1.11
CA ARG A 36 -3.94 -4.24 -0.04
C ARG A 36 -5.14 -3.35 0.30
N ARG A 37 -5.14 -2.79 1.50
CA ARG A 37 -6.17 -1.85 1.95
C ARG A 37 -5.93 -0.44 1.40
N TRP A 38 -4.70 -0.09 1.04
CA TRP A 38 -4.34 1.19 0.41
C TRP A 38 -3.67 0.99 -0.94
N PHE A 39 -3.75 2.01 -1.80
CA PHE A 39 -3.13 2.01 -3.11
C PHE A 39 -2.92 3.44 -3.62
N VAL A 40 -1.97 3.63 -4.52
CA VAL A 40 -1.66 4.93 -5.12
C VAL A 40 -2.23 5.01 -6.52
N THR A 41 -2.73 6.18 -6.90
CA THR A 41 -3.22 6.47 -8.26
C THR A 41 -2.52 7.68 -8.85
N ASP A 42 -2.56 7.80 -10.17
CA ASP A 42 -2.18 9.02 -10.89
C ASP A 42 -3.31 10.08 -10.90
N ALA A 43 -3.08 11.21 -11.55
CA ALA A 43 -4.05 12.30 -11.68
C ALA A 43 -5.36 11.89 -12.38
N GLU A 44 -5.38 10.80 -13.16
CA GLU A 44 -6.59 10.29 -13.81
C GLU A 44 -7.33 9.28 -12.92
N GLY A 45 -6.87 9.05 -11.68
CA GLY A 45 -7.45 8.07 -10.78
C GLY A 45 -7.12 6.63 -11.15
N ARG A 46 -6.12 6.40 -12.02
CA ARG A 46 -5.66 5.05 -12.36
C ARG A 46 -4.60 4.60 -11.39
N TRP A 47 -4.73 3.37 -10.91
CA TRP A 47 -3.76 2.73 -10.04
C TRP A 47 -2.35 2.74 -10.64
N LEU A 48 -1.37 3.05 -9.79
CA LEU A 48 0.05 3.02 -10.09
C LEU A 48 0.66 1.71 -9.58
N SER A 49 0.98 0.83 -10.51
CA SER A 49 1.73 -0.39 -10.23
C SER A 49 3.23 -0.12 -10.08
N ARG A 50 3.99 -1.09 -9.54
CA ARG A 50 5.46 -1.10 -9.58
C ARG A 50 6.03 -1.02 -11.00
N GLY A 51 5.34 -1.62 -11.98
CA GLY A 51 5.75 -1.58 -13.38
C GLY A 51 5.65 -0.19 -13.98
N ARG A 52 4.61 0.56 -13.62
CA ARG A 52 4.40 1.95 -14.08
C ARG A 52 5.22 2.95 -13.27
N GLN A 53 5.40 2.71 -11.97
CA GLN A 53 6.11 3.61 -11.07
C GLN A 53 7.03 2.84 -10.11
N PRO A 54 8.27 2.51 -10.52
CA PRO A 54 9.20 1.73 -9.71
C PRO A 54 9.62 2.42 -8.41
N GLY A 55 9.43 3.75 -8.32
CA GLY A 55 9.65 4.51 -7.09
C GLY A 55 8.85 3.98 -5.90
N LEU A 56 7.69 3.37 -6.13
CA LEU A 56 6.83 2.85 -5.06
C LEU A 56 7.52 1.79 -4.20
N GLU A 57 8.45 1.00 -4.75
CA GLU A 57 9.18 -0.02 -3.97
C GLU A 57 10.10 0.58 -2.90
N GLN A 58 10.49 1.85 -3.05
CA GLN A 58 11.30 2.58 -2.08
C GLN A 58 10.46 3.19 -0.95
N VAL A 59 9.13 3.10 -1.04
CA VAL A 59 8.23 3.48 0.06
C VAL A 59 8.23 2.36 1.09
N GLU A 60 8.91 2.62 2.19
CA GLU A 60 8.89 1.75 3.37
C GLU A 60 7.55 1.89 4.09
N VAL A 61 6.90 0.76 4.31
CA VAL A 61 5.61 0.67 5.00
C VAL A 61 5.82 0.02 6.36
N THR A 62 5.15 0.50 7.41
CA THR A 62 5.14 -0.17 8.71
C THR A 62 3.82 0.11 9.43
N LEU A 63 3.27 -0.87 10.14
CA LEU A 63 2.12 -0.69 11.03
C LEU A 63 2.58 -0.48 12.47
N ARG A 64 2.22 0.65 13.11
CA ARG A 64 2.59 0.94 14.51
C ARG A 64 1.48 1.72 15.21
N TYR A 65 1.09 1.27 16.41
CA TYR A 65 0.17 1.97 17.31
C TYR A 65 -1.16 2.39 16.67
N GLY A 66 -1.69 1.60 15.73
CA GLY A 66 -2.93 1.94 15.02
C GLY A 66 -2.74 2.83 13.78
N TYR A 67 -1.50 3.05 13.34
CA TYR A 67 -1.18 3.85 12.16
C TYR A 67 -0.41 3.05 11.11
N LEU A 68 -0.73 3.31 9.84
CA LEU A 68 0.09 3.04 8.69
C LEU A 68 1.16 4.14 8.61
N VAL A 69 2.41 3.75 8.75
CA VAL A 69 3.55 4.66 8.72
C VAL A 69 4.27 4.49 7.40
N LEU A 70 4.42 5.59 6.66
CA LEU A 70 5.14 5.64 5.40
C LEU A 70 6.44 6.42 5.54
N ARG A 71 7.50 5.89 4.95
CA ARG A 71 8.81 6.53 4.86
C ARG A 71 9.37 6.34 3.46
N ALA A 72 10.12 7.33 3.01
CA ALA A 72 10.85 7.26 1.76
C ALA A 72 12.05 8.19 1.81
N PRO A 73 13.10 7.97 0.99
CA PRO A 73 14.27 8.83 0.94
C PRO A 73 13.90 10.31 0.68
N GLY A 74 14.42 11.22 1.51
CA GLY A 74 14.17 12.66 1.37
C GLY A 74 12.78 13.14 1.82
N MET A 75 11.93 12.23 2.31
CA MET A 75 10.59 12.56 2.77
C MET A 75 10.49 12.55 4.30
N LEU A 76 9.66 13.43 4.85
CA LEU A 76 9.26 13.34 6.25
C LEU A 76 8.39 12.10 6.45
N ARG A 77 8.44 11.53 7.67
CA ARG A 77 7.55 10.43 8.05
C ARG A 77 6.09 10.87 7.88
N MET A 78 5.27 10.01 7.28
CA MET A 78 3.82 10.16 7.23
C MET A 78 3.17 9.10 8.12
N ASP A 79 2.11 9.47 8.84
CA ASP A 79 1.27 8.56 9.59
C ASP A 79 -0.19 8.70 9.16
N ILE A 80 -0.82 7.55 8.93
CA ILE A 80 -2.19 7.44 8.44
C ILE A 80 -2.95 6.52 9.40
N PRO A 81 -4.05 6.97 10.02
CA PRO A 81 -4.85 6.12 10.89
C PRO A 81 -5.38 4.87 10.17
N LEU A 82 -5.21 3.68 10.76
CA LEU A 82 -5.62 2.43 10.13
C LEU A 82 -7.14 2.27 10.05
N ASP A 83 -7.85 2.61 11.13
CA ASP A 83 -9.25 2.26 11.32
C ASP A 83 -10.18 3.48 11.42
N VAL A 84 -9.89 4.49 10.61
CA VAL A 84 -10.89 5.51 10.30
C VAL A 84 -11.83 4.92 9.25
N ILE A 85 -13.09 4.73 9.65
CA ILE A 85 -14.20 4.50 8.74
C ILE A 85 -14.71 5.89 8.39
N GLU A 86 -14.38 6.37 7.18
CA GLU A 86 -14.99 7.58 6.67
C GLU A 86 -16.39 7.21 6.17
N ASP A 87 -17.37 7.41 7.04
CA ASP A 87 -18.81 7.24 6.74
C ASP A 87 -19.37 8.41 5.93
N ASP A 88 -18.53 9.40 5.62
CA ASP A 88 -18.91 10.56 4.84
C ASP A 88 -18.77 10.27 3.34
N ASP A 89 -19.88 10.31 2.63
CA ASP A 89 -19.92 10.05 1.18
C ASP A 89 -19.10 11.09 0.38
N SER A 90 -18.76 12.25 0.97
CA SER A 90 -18.05 13.33 0.27
C SER A 90 -16.58 13.02 -0.04
N VAL A 91 -15.98 12.06 0.68
CA VAL A 91 -14.59 11.62 0.46
C VAL A 91 -14.49 10.36 -0.40
N ARG A 92 -15.64 9.76 -0.76
CA ARG A 92 -15.69 8.64 -1.69
C ARG A 92 -15.34 9.11 -3.10
N ARG A 93 -14.42 8.39 -3.73
CA ARG A 93 -13.95 8.63 -5.10
C ARG A 93 -13.92 7.30 -5.84
N GLN A 94 -14.05 7.41 -7.16
CA GLN A 94 -13.89 6.28 -8.06
C GLN A 94 -12.44 6.21 -8.50
N ALA A 95 -11.84 5.03 -8.37
CA ALA A 95 -10.52 4.72 -8.89
C ALA A 95 -10.58 3.54 -9.85
N TYR A 96 -9.59 3.44 -10.72
CA TYR A 96 -9.50 2.40 -11.74
C TYR A 96 -8.28 1.51 -11.49
N VAL A 97 -8.52 0.21 -11.34
CA VAL A 97 -7.50 -0.83 -11.29
C VAL A 97 -7.67 -1.69 -12.53
N GLY A 98 -6.78 -1.51 -13.50
CA GLY A 98 -6.98 -2.06 -14.85
C GLY A 98 -8.29 -1.58 -15.46
N SER A 99 -9.19 -2.52 -15.78
CA SER A 99 -10.55 -2.23 -16.27
C SER A 99 -11.61 -2.20 -15.16
N GLN A 100 -11.25 -2.54 -13.92
CA GLN A 100 -12.14 -2.54 -12.78
C GLN A 100 -12.24 -1.14 -12.17
N GLN A 101 -13.47 -0.65 -12.04
CA GLN A 101 -13.77 0.55 -11.26
C GLN A 101 -14.07 0.16 -9.81
N ILE A 102 -13.46 0.86 -8.85
CA ILE A 102 -13.63 0.60 -7.42
C ILE A 102 -13.93 1.89 -6.66
N ASP A 103 -14.74 1.78 -5.62
CA ASP A 103 -14.95 2.85 -4.66
C ASP A 103 -13.80 2.86 -3.64
N ALA A 104 -13.25 4.05 -3.42
CA ALA A 104 -12.15 4.27 -2.51
C ALA A 104 -12.28 5.61 -1.79
N VAL A 105 -11.63 5.71 -0.64
CA VAL A 105 -11.57 6.92 0.18
C VAL A 105 -10.24 7.61 -0.06
N ASP A 106 -10.29 8.91 -0.37
CA ASP A 106 -9.09 9.72 -0.53
C ASP A 106 -8.46 10.04 0.82
N GLU A 107 -7.18 9.71 1.02
CA GLU A 107 -6.46 9.98 2.28
C GLU A 107 -6.07 11.47 2.45
N GLY A 108 -6.63 12.35 1.63
CA GLY A 108 -6.50 13.79 1.70
C GLY A 108 -5.27 14.36 1.00
N ASP A 109 -5.24 15.70 0.92
CA ASP A 109 -4.23 16.44 0.17
C ASP A 109 -2.82 16.33 0.76
N LEU A 110 -2.71 16.05 2.06
CA LEU A 110 -1.42 15.81 2.70
C LEU A 110 -0.76 14.53 2.18
N ALA A 111 -1.52 13.43 2.10
CA ALA A 111 -1.03 12.17 1.55
C ALA A 111 -0.73 12.30 0.05
N ALA A 112 -1.59 13.01 -0.69
CA ALA A 112 -1.37 13.31 -2.11
C ALA A 112 -0.07 14.11 -2.34
N ALA A 113 0.16 15.17 -1.56
CA ALA A 113 1.39 15.97 -1.68
C ALA A 113 2.63 15.14 -1.35
N TRP A 114 2.55 14.28 -0.32
CA TRP A 114 3.65 13.39 0.05
C TRP A 114 4.00 12.43 -1.09
N MET A 115 3.00 11.72 -1.63
CA MET A 115 3.19 10.79 -2.74
C MET A 115 3.70 11.51 -3.98
N SER A 116 3.10 12.66 -4.32
CA SER A 116 3.47 13.41 -5.51
C SER A 116 4.90 13.93 -5.45
N ASN A 117 5.32 14.45 -4.29
CA ASN A 117 6.67 14.96 -4.12
C ASN A 117 7.71 13.85 -4.18
N PHE A 118 7.41 12.68 -3.62
CA PHE A 118 8.31 11.54 -3.67
C PHE A 118 8.42 10.92 -5.07
N LEU A 119 7.29 10.72 -5.74
CA LEU A 119 7.20 10.04 -7.02
C LEU A 119 7.51 10.96 -8.22
N GLY A 120 7.55 12.28 -8.01
CA GLY A 120 7.81 13.28 -9.04
C GLY A 120 6.68 13.45 -10.07
N VAL A 121 5.52 12.85 -9.80
CA VAL A 121 4.32 12.90 -10.65
C VAL A 121 3.09 13.16 -9.78
N PRO A 122 2.01 13.76 -10.30
CA PRO A 122 0.76 13.87 -9.56
C PRO A 122 0.27 12.47 -9.14
N ALA A 123 0.22 12.24 -7.83
CA ALA A 123 -0.17 10.97 -7.24
C ALA A 123 -1.03 11.18 -6.00
N ARG A 124 -2.05 10.34 -5.82
CA ARG A 124 -2.93 10.36 -4.65
C ARG A 124 -3.00 8.98 -4.01
N LEU A 125 -3.01 8.96 -2.68
CA LEU A 125 -3.16 7.75 -1.90
C LEU A 125 -4.65 7.55 -1.57
N TYR A 126 -5.13 6.36 -1.84
CA TYR A 126 -6.49 5.95 -1.59
C TYR A 126 -6.53 4.73 -0.68
N LYS A 127 -7.64 4.59 0.04
CA LYS A 127 -8.01 3.41 0.82
C LYS A 127 -9.19 2.73 0.17
N VAL A 128 -9.11 1.41 -0.04
CA VAL A 128 -10.23 0.63 -0.55
C VAL A 128 -11.41 0.76 0.40
N HIS A 129 -12.58 1.11 -0.15
CA HIS A 129 -13.78 1.26 0.64
C HIS A 129 -14.20 -0.12 1.21
N PRO A 130 -14.63 -0.24 2.48
CA PRO A 130 -14.97 -1.53 3.08
C PRO A 130 -16.12 -2.28 2.38
N GLU A 131 -17.00 -1.53 1.71
CA GLU A 131 -18.11 -2.09 0.92
C GLU A 131 -17.72 -2.37 -0.54
N ALA A 132 -16.49 -2.06 -0.95
CA ALA A 132 -16.04 -2.33 -2.31
C ALA A 132 -15.87 -3.85 -2.55
N PRO A 133 -16.15 -4.33 -3.77
CA PRO A 133 -15.86 -5.71 -4.13
C PRO A 133 -14.35 -6.00 -4.08
N ALA A 134 -13.99 -7.28 -4.04
CA ALA A 134 -12.58 -7.68 -4.12
C ALA A 134 -11.91 -7.05 -5.34
N VAL A 135 -10.74 -6.45 -5.12
CA VAL A 135 -9.99 -5.74 -6.15
C VAL A 135 -9.04 -6.70 -6.85
N ALA A 136 -9.18 -6.83 -8.17
CA ALA A 136 -8.21 -7.51 -9.00
C ALA A 136 -7.04 -6.56 -9.30
N TRP A 137 -5.93 -6.71 -8.58
CA TRP A 137 -4.70 -5.91 -8.75
C TRP A 137 -3.91 -6.37 -9.97
N GLU A 138 -4.56 -6.31 -11.12
CA GLU A 138 -4.05 -6.71 -12.42
C GLU A 138 -3.92 -5.48 -13.31
N GLU A 139 -2.78 -5.36 -13.98
CA GLU A 139 -2.58 -4.34 -15.00
C GLU A 139 -3.47 -4.69 -16.21
N ALA A 140 -4.08 -3.67 -16.84
CA ALA A 140 -4.88 -3.85 -18.06
C ALA A 140 -4.03 -4.00 -19.33
#